data_AF-A0A1G5ZQ66-F1
#
_entry.id   AF-A0A1G5ZQ66-F1
#
_cell.length_a   1.000
_cell.length_b   1.000
_cell.length_c   1.000
_cell.angle_alpha   90.00
_cell.angle_beta   90.00
_cell.angle_gamma   90.00
#
_symmetry.space_group_name_H-M   'P 1'
#
loop_
_entity.id
_entity.type
_entity.pdbx_description
1 polymer ?
#
loop_
_entity_poly.entity_id
_entity_poly.type
_entity_poly.pdbx_seq_one_letter_code
_entity_poly.pdbx_strand_id
1 'polypeptide(L)'
;WQVEKAFRMSKTDLRFRPIFHRKETRIKAHLIICFAAYAVFKELEALIKKNNIDLSVQKAIAELNEVQELTYRLPKSKQLKHQLLTPNELQEQLMAMKI
;
A
#
# COMPACT_ATOMS: atom_id res chain seq x y z
N TRP A 1 -14.99 16.11 -11.37
CA TRP A 1 -14.19 14.93 -11.78
C TRP A 1 -13.54 14.16 -10.61
N GLN A 2 -13.05 14.80 -9.53
CA GLN A 2 -12.38 14.11 -8.42
C GLN A 2 -13.22 12.98 -7.78
N VAL A 3 -14.53 13.22 -7.59
CA VAL A 3 -15.46 12.22 -7.03
C VAL A 3 -15.61 11.00 -7.95
N GLU A 4 -15.76 11.21 -9.26
CA GLU A 4 -15.84 10.12 -10.24
C GLU A 4 -14.53 9.33 -10.30
N LYS A 5 -13.38 10.02 -10.22
CA LYS A 5 -12.06 9.39 -10.14
C LYS A 5 -11.98 8.48 -8.91
N ALA A 6 -12.43 8.94 -7.75
CA ALA A 6 -12.48 8.13 -6.53
C ALA A 6 -13.32 6.87 -6.72
N PHE A 7 -14.53 6.98 -7.26
CA PHE A 7 -15.39 5.82 -7.55
C PHE A 7 -14.79 4.85 -8.58
N ARG A 8 -14.07 5.36 -9.59
CA ARG A 8 -13.37 4.53 -10.57
C ARG A 8 -12.24 3.74 -9.91
N MET A 9 -11.38 4.44 -9.16
CA MET A 9 -10.25 3.84 -8.45
C MET A 9 -10.68 2.80 -7.42
N SER A 10 -11.77 3.08 -6.70
CA SER A 10 -12.37 2.12 -5.77
C SER A 10 -12.75 0.81 -6.44
N LYS A 11 -13.18 0.82 -7.70
CA LYS A 11 -13.57 -0.39 -8.44
C LYS A 11 -12.38 -1.11 -9.08
N THR A 12 -11.38 -0.37 -9.57
CA THR A 12 -10.24 -0.93 -10.31
C THR A 12 -9.08 -1.31 -9.40
N ASP A 13 -8.60 -0.34 -8.61
CA ASP A 13 -7.39 -0.49 -7.80
C ASP A 13 -7.69 -1.23 -6.50
N LEU A 14 -8.70 -0.75 -5.77
CA LEU A 14 -9.11 -1.33 -4.49
C LEU A 14 -10.12 -2.47 -4.63
N ARG A 15 -10.63 -2.69 -5.84
CA ARG A 15 -11.55 -3.78 -6.20
C ARG A 15 -12.77 -3.90 -5.28
N PHE A 16 -13.27 -2.77 -4.77
CA PHE A 16 -14.50 -2.73 -3.99
C PHE A 16 -15.65 -3.22 -4.85
N ARG A 17 -16.34 -4.26 -4.37
CA ARG A 17 -17.50 -4.82 -5.04
C ARG A 17 -18.76 -4.25 -4.40
N PRO A 18 -19.77 -3.84 -5.18
CA PRO A 18 -21.09 -3.55 -4.64
C PRO A 18 -21.63 -4.83 -3.99
N ILE A 19 -21.89 -4.79 -2.69
CA ILE A 19 -22.48 -5.92 -1.95
C ILE A 19 -23.78 -5.42 -1.31
N PHE A 20 -24.88 -6.04 -1.68
CA PHE A 20 -26.17 -5.79 -1.06
C PHE A 20 -26.20 -6.42 0.34
N HIS A 21 -26.06 -5.57 1.35
CA HIS A 21 -26.22 -5.96 2.75
C HIS A 21 -27.63 -5.62 3.22
N ARG A 22 -28.28 -6.57 3.91
CA ARG A 22 -29.64 -6.37 4.44
C ARG A 22 -29.68 -5.63 5.77
N LYS A 23 -28.63 -5.77 6.59
CA LYS A 23 -28.53 -5.14 7.91
C LYS A 23 -27.79 -3.81 7.80
N GLU A 24 -28.37 -2.75 8.33
CA GLU A 24 -27.77 -1.41 8.34
C GLU A 24 -26.35 -1.39 8.90
N THR A 25 -26.11 -2.14 9.99
CA THR A 25 -24.78 -2.24 10.61
C THR A 25 -23.72 -2.79 9.64
N ARG A 26 -24.07 -3.75 8.78
CA ARG A 26 -23.15 -4.29 7.78
C ARG A 26 -22.93 -3.32 6.61
N ILE A 27 -23.95 -2.56 6.21
CA ILE A 27 -23.81 -1.49 5.22
C ILE A 27 -22.79 -0.46 5.72
N LYS A 28 -22.98 0.04 6.95
CA LYS A 28 -22.09 1.01 7.58
C LYS A 28 -20.66 0.49 7.71
N ALA A 29 -20.49 -0.74 8.21
CA ALA A 29 -19.16 -1.35 8.36
C ALA A 29 -18.44 -1.49 7.01
N HIS A 30 -19.13 -1.97 5.96
CA HIS A 30 -18.53 -2.09 4.63
C HIS A 30 -18.10 -0.74 4.07
N LEU A 31 -18.95 0.29 4.18
CA LEU A 31 -18.62 1.65 3.73
C LEU A 31 -17.40 2.22 4.47
N ILE A 32 -17.31 2.03 5.79
CA ILE A 32 -16.18 2.50 6.60
C ILE A 32 -14.88 1.81 6.17
N ILE A 33 -14.89 0.48 5.99
CA ILE A 33 -13.71 -0.27 5.55
C ILE A 33 -13.26 0.19 4.16
N CYS A 34 -14.21 0.36 3.22
CA CYS A 34 -13.92 0.89 1.89
C CYS A 34 -13.32 2.31 1.96
N PHE A 35 -13.89 3.18 2.79
CA PHE A 35 -13.40 4.54 2.94
C PHE A 35 -12.00 4.58 3.57
N ALA A 36 -11.76 3.79 4.62
CA ALA A 36 -10.44 3.69 5.26
C ALA A 36 -9.36 3.20 4.29
N ALA A 37 -9.66 2.13 3.52
CA ALA A 37 -8.72 1.64 2.52
C ALA A 37 -8.46 2.66 1.39
N TYR A 38 -9.49 3.43 0.99
CA TYR A 38 -9.31 4.53 0.03
C TYR A 38 -8.46 5.66 0.61
N ALA A 39 -8.64 6.02 1.88
CA ALA A 39 -7.84 7.05 2.54
C ALA A 39 -6.34 6.68 2.56
N VAL A 40 -6.00 5.44 2.93
CA VAL A 40 -4.62 4.95 2.90
C VAL A 40 -4.05 4.97 1.47
N PHE A 41 -4.82 4.51 0.48
CA PHE A 41 -4.40 4.58 -0.92
C PHE A 41 -4.13 6.02 -1.37
N LYS A 42 -4.98 6.95 -0.96
CA LYS A 42 -4.86 8.36 -1.32
C LYS A 42 -3.66 9.03 -0.67
N GLU A 43 -3.36 8.64 0.56
CA GLU A 43 -2.17 9.11 1.27
C GLU A 43 -0.89 8.67 0.56
N LEU A 44 -0.83 7.41 0.11
CA LEU A 44 0.29 6.94 -0.71
C LEU A 44 0.43 7.74 -2.02
N GLU A 45 -0.68 8.06 -2.70
CA GLU A 45 -0.64 8.94 -3.88
C GLU A 45 -0.09 10.34 -3.54
N ALA A 46 -0.42 10.87 -2.37
CA ALA A 46 0.06 12.17 -1.91
C ALA A 46 1.55 12.15 -1.58
N LEU A 47 2.04 11.10 -0.90
CA LEU A 47 3.45 10.92 -0.57
C LEU A 47 4.33 10.77 -1.82
N ILE A 48 3.88 9.99 -2.80
CA ILE A 48 4.59 9.83 -4.09
C ILE A 48 4.73 11.20 -4.79
N LYS A 49 3.66 12.00 -4.82
CA LYS A 49 3.70 13.36 -5.39
C LYS A 49 4.58 14.32 -4.61
N LYS A 50 4.54 14.27 -3.28
CA LYS A 50 5.38 15.10 -2.39
C LYS A 50 6.86 14.84 -2.59
N ASN A 51 7.24 13.59 -2.84
CA ASN A 51 8.63 13.18 -3.07
C ASN A 51 9.04 13.26 -4.56
N ASN A 52 8.21 13.82 -5.44
CA ASN A 52 8.44 13.95 -6.89
C ASN A 52 8.81 12.62 -7.59
N ILE A 53 8.23 11.51 -7.13
CA ILE A 53 8.45 10.20 -7.73
C ILE A 53 7.43 10.03 -8.86
N ASP A 54 7.88 9.90 -10.10
CA ASP A 54 7.00 9.68 -11.26
C ASP A 54 6.60 8.20 -11.36
N LEU A 55 5.74 7.77 -10.44
CA LEU A 55 5.30 6.39 -10.32
C LEU A 55 3.80 6.30 -10.08
N SER A 56 3.17 5.27 -10.65
CA SER A 56 1.79 4.95 -10.31
C SER A 56 1.73 4.28 -8.94
N VAL A 57 0.66 4.54 -8.18
CA VAL A 57 0.45 3.93 -6.86
C VAL A 57 0.49 2.41 -6.92
N GLN A 58 -0.06 1.80 -7.98
CA GLN A 58 -0.01 0.35 -8.17
C GLN A 58 1.41 -0.18 -8.33
N LYS A 59 2.24 0.50 -9.13
CA LYS A 59 3.65 0.10 -9.28
C LYS A 59 4.39 0.27 -7.96
N ALA A 60 4.16 1.36 -7.22
CA ALA A 60 4.75 1.55 -5.89
C ALA A 60 4.40 0.39 -4.94
N ILE A 61 3.14 -0.05 -4.93
CA ILE A 61 2.71 -1.19 -4.11
C ILE A 61 3.37 -2.50 -4.57
N ALA A 62 3.49 -2.73 -5.88
CA ALA A 62 4.15 -3.92 -6.42
C ALA A 62 5.63 -3.97 -5.99
N GLU A 63 6.34 -2.87 -6.15
CA GLU A 63 7.75 -2.72 -5.78
C GLU A 63 7.98 -2.90 -4.28
N LEU A 64 7.07 -2.38 -3.44
CA LEU A 64 7.12 -2.59 -1.99
C LEU A 64 6.83 -4.04 -1.60
N ASN A 65 5.94 -4.74 -2.32
CA ASN A 65 5.67 -6.16 -2.07
C ASN A 65 6.84 -7.07 -2.49
N GLU A 66 7.68 -6.63 -3.41
CA GLU A 66 8.88 -7.34 -3.85
C GLU A 66 10.07 -7.18 -2.89
N VAL A 67 9.97 -6.29 -1.90
CA VAL A 67 11.02 -6.16 -0.88
C VAL A 67 11.09 -7.44 -0.05
N GLN A 68 12.23 -8.13 -0.13
CA GLN A 68 12.48 -9.39 0.57
C GLN A 68 13.46 -9.20 1.72
N GLU A 69 13.15 -9.83 2.85
CA GLU A 69 14.00 -9.87 4.03
C GLU A 69 14.59 -11.26 4.22
N LEU A 70 15.92 -11.34 4.31
CA LEU A 70 16.64 -12.54 4.67
C LEU A 70 16.80 -12.61 6.19
N THR A 71 16.22 -13.64 6.79
CA THR A 71 16.50 -13.99 8.20
C THR A 71 17.49 -15.15 8.25
N TYR A 72 18.66 -14.93 8.84
CA TYR A 72 19.65 -16.00 9.02
C TYR A 72 20.18 -16.06 10.45
N ARG A 73 20.52 -17.27 10.89
CA ARG A 73 21.10 -17.52 12.22
C ARG A 73 22.61 -17.67 12.09
N LEU A 74 23.36 -16.83 12.80
CA LEU A 74 24.81 -16.94 12.82
C LEU A 74 25.25 -18.23 13.52
N PRO A 75 26.09 -19.08 12.89
CA PRO A 75 26.47 -20.39 13.42
C PRO A 75 27.25 -20.29 14.74
N LYS A 76 28.01 -19.21 14.94
CA LYS A 76 28.85 -19.01 16.14
C LYS A 76 28.14 -18.26 17.29
N SER A 77 27.28 -17.28 17.00
CA SER A 77 26.64 -16.47 18.07
C SER A 77 25.18 -16.85 18.34
N LYS A 78 24.59 -17.76 17.54
CA LYS A 78 23.16 -18.17 17.60
C LYS A 78 22.16 -17.02 17.47
N GLN A 79 22.59 -15.79 17.22
CA GLN A 79 21.73 -14.62 17.04
C GLN A 79 21.01 -14.68 15.70
N LEU A 80 19.73 -14.31 15.70
CA LEU A 80 18.96 -14.03 14.51
C LEU A 80 19.41 -12.68 13.96
N LYS A 81 19.81 -12.64 12.69
CA LYS A 81 20.00 -11.38 11.96
C LYS A 81 18.99 -11.27 10.85
N HIS A 82 18.54 -10.05 10.67
CA HIS A 82 17.57 -9.59 9.71
C HIS A 82 18.31 -8.71 8.71
N GLN A 83 18.28 -9.06 7.43
CA GLN A 83 18.94 -8.29 6.38
C GLN A 83 18.01 -8.18 5.18
N LEU A 84 17.68 -6.96 4.77
CA LEU A 84 16.98 -6.73 3.50
C LEU A 84 17.89 -7.18 2.34
N LEU A 85 17.35 -7.93 1.39
CA LEU A 85 18.03 -8.13 0.11
C LEU A 85 18.15 -6.76 -0.55
N THR A 86 19.34 -6.45 -1.06
CA THR A 86 19.72 -5.15 -1.65
C THR A 86 18.57 -4.52 -2.42
N PRO A 87 17.91 -3.50 -1.85
CA PRO A 87 16.74 -2.90 -2.48
C PRO A 87 17.14 -2.20 -3.77
N ASN A 88 16.26 -2.25 -4.77
CA ASN A 88 16.46 -1.52 -6.02
C ASN A 88 16.43 0.01 -5.76
N GLU A 89 17.02 0.83 -6.63
CA GLU A 89 17.10 2.30 -6.44
C GLU A 89 15.71 2.93 -6.17
N LEU A 90 14.68 2.40 -6.85
CA LEU A 90 13.30 2.81 -6.67
C LEU A 90 12.74 2.41 -5.28
N GLN A 91 13.08 1.22 -4.78
CA GLN A 91 12.67 0.76 -3.44
C GLN A 91 13.34 1.59 -2.34
N GLU A 92 14.60 1.99 -2.52
CA GLU A 92 15.28 2.91 -1.60
C GLU A 92 14.57 4.27 -1.55
N GLN A 93 14.18 4.82 -2.69
CA GLN A 93 13.41 6.06 -2.76
C GLN A 93 12.04 5.93 -2.09
N LEU A 94 11.35 4.80 -2.28
CA LEU A 94 10.05 4.53 -1.65
C LEU A 94 10.19 4.41 -0.12
N MET A 95 11.25 3.77 0.38
CA MET A 95 11.53 3.63 1.82
C MET A 95 12.00 4.94 2.47
N ALA A 96 12.69 5.81 1.71
CA ALA A 96 13.17 7.09 2.19
C ALA A 96 12.11 8.20 2.19
N MET A 97 10.86 7.90 1.83
CA MET A 97 9.78 8.89 1.80
C MET A 97 9.56 9.51 3.17
N LYS A 98 9.55 10.84 3.23
CA LYS A 98 9.20 11.59 4.44
C LYS A 98 7.68 11.71 4.58
N ILE A 99 7.16 11.06 5.62
CA ILE A 99 5.77 11.19 6.08
C ILE A 99 5.49 12.65 6.44
#